data_AF-A0A914SJL5-F1
#
_entry.id   AF-A0A914SJL5-F1
#
_cell.length_a   1.000
_cell.length_b   1.000
_cell.length_c   1.000
_cell.angle_alpha   90.00
_cell.angle_beta   90.00
_cell.angle_gamma   90.00
#
_symmetry.space_group_name_H-M   'P 1'
#
loop_
_entity.id
_entity.type
_entity.pdbx_description
1 polymer ?
#
loop_
_entity_poly.entity_id
_entity_poly.type
_entity_poly.pdbx_seq_one_letter_code
_entity_poly.pdbx_strand_id
1 'polypeptide(L)'
;MGTLTDQPVMQTIGEDANDCSTVTVSCTTPNVGDDILFFWSDAGADRGTSSDVTTVVRTLTCDANADLISTEGGLSGVVDSVECKTV
;
A
#
# COMPACT_ATOMS: atom_id res chain seq x y z
N MET A 1 13.84 7.97 19.69
CA MET A 1 12.63 8.12 18.86
C MET A 1 13.13 8.23 17.44
N GLY A 2 12.94 7.20 16.61
CA GLY A 2 13.31 7.23 15.20
C GLY A 2 12.48 8.28 14.47
N THR A 3 13.07 8.97 13.50
CA THR A 3 12.38 9.94 12.65
C THR A 3 11.72 9.20 11.50
N LEU A 4 10.39 9.27 11.41
CA LEU A 4 9.67 8.76 10.24
C LEU A 4 10.07 9.55 9.00
N THR A 5 10.50 8.86 7.95
CA THR A 5 10.88 9.49 6.67
C THR A 5 9.99 8.96 5.55
N ASP A 6 9.36 9.86 4.80
CA ASP A 6 8.50 9.50 3.66
C ASP A 6 9.32 8.82 2.57
N GLN A 7 8.81 7.69 2.08
CA GLN A 7 9.39 6.92 0.99
C GLN A 7 8.55 7.06 -0.29
N PRO A 8 9.20 6.99 -1.47
CA PRO A 8 8.48 7.02 -2.72
C PRO A 8 7.55 5.80 -2.84
N VAL A 9 6.35 6.07 -3.37
CA VAL A 9 5.36 5.05 -3.70
C VAL A 9 5.45 4.79 -5.19
N MET A 10 5.85 3.58 -5.57
CA MET A 10 5.89 3.14 -6.97
C MET A 10 4.59 2.40 -7.30
N GLN A 11 3.98 2.71 -8.44
CA GLN A 11 2.71 2.12 -8.86
C GLN A 11 2.85 1.44 -10.22
N THR A 12 2.31 0.23 -10.33
CA THR A 12 2.22 -0.53 -11.59
C THR A 12 0.77 -0.96 -11.79
N ILE A 13 0.20 -0.57 -12.92
CA ILE A 13 -1.15 -0.97 -13.31
C ILE A 13 -1.08 -2.31 -14.04
N GLY A 14 -1.97 -3.24 -13.70
CA GLY A 14 -2.13 -4.53 -14.34
C GLY A 14 -3.59 -4.98 -14.36
N GLU A 15 -3.82 -6.25 -14.62
CA GLU A 15 -5.14 -6.90 -14.60
C GLU A 15 -5.02 -8.24 -13.88
N ASP A 16 -6.05 -8.63 -13.12
CA ASP A 16 -6.12 -9.94 -12.47
C ASP A 16 -6.66 -11.04 -13.40
N ALA A 17 -6.83 -12.25 -12.87
CA ALA A 17 -7.31 -13.40 -13.64
C ALA A 17 -8.79 -13.29 -14.08
N ASN A 18 -9.52 -12.27 -13.62
CA ASN A 18 -10.93 -12.02 -13.92
C ASN A 18 -11.11 -10.76 -14.78
N ASP A 19 -10.05 -10.28 -15.44
CA ASP A 19 -10.03 -9.03 -16.21
C ASP A 19 -10.34 -7.77 -15.35
N CYS A 20 -10.14 -7.83 -14.02
CA CYS A 20 -10.24 -6.65 -13.17
C CYS A 20 -8.91 -5.91 -13.18
N SER A 21 -8.93 -4.60 -13.41
CA SER A 21 -7.76 -3.74 -13.21
C SER A 21 -7.20 -3.88 -11.78
N THR A 22 -5.88 -3.97 -11.69
CA THR A 22 -5.14 -4.02 -10.43
C THR A 22 -4.09 -2.91 -10.40
N VAL A 23 -3.80 -2.42 -9.20
CA VAL A 23 -2.68 -1.52 -8.98
C VAL A 23 -1.76 -2.15 -7.96
N THR A 24 -0.57 -2.53 -8.40
CA THR A 24 0.50 -2.94 -7.50
C THR A 24 1.24 -1.71 -7.03
N VAL A 25 1.22 -1.49 -5.73
CA VAL A 25 1.96 -0.44 -5.04
C VAL A 25 3.17 -1.05 -4.36
N SER A 26 4.34 -0.46 -4.57
CA SER A 26 5.57 -0.89 -3.91
C SER A 26 6.31 0.28 -3.29
N CYS A 27 6.90 0.01 -2.13
CA CYS A 27 7.69 0.95 -1.37
C CYS A 27 9.00 0.28 -1.02
N THR A 28 10.11 0.95 -1.34
CA THR A 28 11.46 0.43 -1.13
C THR A 28 12.30 1.46 -0.41
N THR A 29 13.20 1.00 0.46
CA THR A 29 14.19 1.84 1.13
C THR A 29 15.57 1.35 0.74
N PRO A 30 16.51 2.26 0.41
CA PRO A 30 17.90 1.88 0.13
C PRO A 30 18.65 1.47 1.40
N ASN A 31 18.12 1.78 2.59
CA ASN A 31 18.75 1.49 3.86
C ASN A 31 18.43 0.07 4.31
N VAL A 32 19.45 -0.79 4.34
CA VAL A 32 19.31 -2.16 4.85
C VAL A 32 19.13 -2.11 6.37
N GLY A 33 17.99 -2.60 6.86
CA GLY A 33 17.66 -2.66 8.28
C GLY A 33 16.59 -1.66 8.73
N ASP A 34 16.15 -0.76 7.86
CA ASP A 34 14.98 0.08 8.10
C ASP A 34 13.70 -0.74 7.83
N ASP A 35 12.72 -0.63 8.73
CA ASP A 35 11.38 -1.14 8.47
C ASP A 35 10.62 -0.12 7.63
N ILE A 36 9.97 -0.58 6.55
CA ILE A 36 9.02 0.25 5.79
C ILE A 36 7.63 -0.03 6.31
N LEU A 37 6.90 1.04 6.66
CA LEU A 37 5.50 1.06 6.99
C LEU A 37 4.70 1.52 5.78
N PHE A 38 3.74 0.70 5.34
CA PHE A 38 2.73 1.05 4.35
C PHE A 38 1.46 1.46 5.07
N PHE A 39 0.93 2.64 4.73
CA PHE A 39 -0.32 3.18 5.24
C PHE A 39 -1.31 3.34 4.09
N TRP A 40 -2.58 3.06 4.35
CA TRP A 40 -3.66 3.40 3.43
C TRP A 40 -4.88 3.93 4.18
N SER A 41 -5.61 4.81 3.49
CA SER A 41 -6.83 5.42 4.01
C SER A 41 -8.06 5.08 3.18
N ASP A 42 -9.21 5.09 3.84
CA ASP A 42 -10.54 4.85 3.28
C ASP A 42 -11.52 5.85 3.88
N ALA A 43 -12.21 6.61 3.03
CA ALA A 43 -13.02 7.75 3.40
C ALA A 43 -12.25 8.76 4.29
N GLY A 44 -10.95 8.94 4.02
CA GLY A 44 -10.05 9.81 4.78
C GLY A 44 -9.69 9.33 6.20
N ALA A 45 -9.99 8.08 6.55
CA ALA A 45 -9.57 7.47 7.80
C ALA A 45 -8.46 6.45 7.57
N ASP A 46 -7.40 6.50 8.38
CA ASP A 46 -6.33 5.50 8.36
C ASP A 46 -6.90 4.12 8.71
N ARG A 47 -6.73 3.14 7.82
CA ARG A 47 -7.29 1.80 8.00
C ARG A 47 -6.25 0.78 8.42
N GLY A 48 -5.16 0.70 7.67
CA GLY A 48 -4.20 -0.38 7.82
C GLY A 48 -2.77 0.12 7.82
N THR A 49 -1.95 -0.57 8.60
CA THR A 49 -0.50 -0.46 8.52
C THR A 49 0.11 -1.83 8.35
N SER A 50 1.08 -1.94 7.46
CA SER A 50 1.85 -3.17 7.32
C SER A 50 3.34 -2.86 7.21
N SER A 51 4.18 -3.71 7.81
CA SER A 51 5.62 -3.50 7.89
C SER A 51 6.39 -4.61 7.20
N ASP A 52 7.46 -4.26 6.49
CA ASP A 52 8.44 -5.22 5.98
C ASP A 52 9.84 -4.60 5.94
N VAL A 53 10.87 -5.44 5.96
CA VAL A 53 12.26 -5.01 5.95
C VAL A 53 12.65 -4.74 4.50
N THR A 54 13.11 -3.52 4.20
CA THR A 54 13.63 -3.11 2.88
C THR A 54 12.59 -2.91 1.77
N THR A 55 11.50 -3.68 1.70
CA THR A 55 10.49 -3.55 0.62
C THR A 55 9.10 -4.03 1.03
N VAL A 56 8.09 -3.20 0.85
CA VAL A 56 6.67 -3.57 0.97
C VAL A 56 6.03 -3.55 -0.43
N VAL A 57 5.31 -4.62 -0.79
CA VAL A 57 4.53 -4.69 -2.03
C VAL A 57 3.09 -5.05 -1.71
N ARG A 58 2.13 -4.28 -2.22
CA ARG A 58 0.69 -4.51 -2.06
C ARG A 58 -0.02 -4.44 -3.40
N THR A 59 -0.98 -5.33 -3.59
CA THR A 59 -1.83 -5.33 -4.77
C THR A 59 -3.21 -4.85 -4.36
N LEU A 60 -3.65 -3.75 -4.96
CA LEU A 60 -5.00 -3.23 -4.87
C LEU A 60 -5.81 -3.81 -6.03
N THR A 61 -7.02 -4.28 -5.74
CA THR A 61 -7.89 -4.90 -6.74
C THR A 61 -9.08 -4.00 -6.99
N CYS A 62 -9.51 -3.86 -8.25
CA CYS A 62 -10.73 -3.12 -8.52
C CYS A 62 -11.98 -3.82 -7.97
N ASP A 63 -12.99 -3.06 -7.58
CA ASP A 63 -14.34 -3.57 -7.37
C ASP A 63 -15.19 -3.39 -8.65
N ALA A 64 -16.47 -3.74 -8.58
CA ALA A 64 -17.41 -3.58 -9.68
C ALA A 64 -17.68 -2.11 -10.07
N ASN A 65 -17.32 -1.16 -9.21
CA ASN A 65 -17.42 0.29 -9.45
C ASN A 65 -16.09 0.89 -9.95
N ALA A 66 -15.08 0.06 -10.19
CA ALA A 66 -13.70 0.46 -10.50
C ALA A 66 -12.97 1.18 -9.36
N ASP A 67 -13.42 1.02 -8.12
CA ASP A 67 -12.74 1.50 -6.93
C ASP A 67 -11.58 0.55 -6.57
N LEU A 68 -10.44 1.10 -6.15
CA LEU A 68 -9.30 0.29 -5.70
C LEU A 68 -9.53 -0.18 -4.26
N ILE A 69 -9.56 -1.49 -4.06
CA ILE A 69 -9.77 -2.11 -2.75
C ILE A 69 -8.45 -2.66 -2.21
N SER A 70 -8.15 -2.35 -0.96
CA SER A 70 -7.10 -3.02 -0.19
C SER A 70 -7.74 -3.99 0.80
N THR A 71 -7.12 -5.16 0.98
CA THR A 71 -7.47 -6.09 2.06
C THR A 71 -6.22 -6.45 2.85
N GLU A 72 -6.09 -5.93 4.07
CA GLU A 72 -4.94 -6.14 4.94
C GLU A 72 -5.35 -6.32 6.39
N GLY A 73 -4.70 -7.25 7.11
CA GLY A 73 -4.91 -7.39 8.56
C GLY A 73 -6.36 -7.70 8.97
N GLY A 74 -7.18 -8.24 8.06
CA GLY A 74 -8.61 -8.48 8.28
C GLY A 74 -9.52 -7.26 8.02
N LEU A 75 -8.95 -6.14 7.57
CA LEU A 75 -9.68 -4.96 7.12
C LEU A 75 -9.75 -4.96 5.59
N SER A 76 -10.88 -4.51 5.04
CA SER A 76 -11.10 -4.33 3.61
C SER A 76 -11.79 -2.99 3.39
N GLY A 77 -11.34 -2.19 2.41
CA GLY A 77 -11.90 -0.87 2.13
C GLY A 77 -11.38 -0.25 0.83
N VAL A 78 -12.04 0.81 0.40
CA VAL A 78 -11.62 1.61 -0.76
C VAL A 78 -10.38 2.42 -0.39
N VAL A 79 -9.41 2.47 -1.29
CA VAL A 79 -8.14 3.17 -1.07
C VAL A 79 -8.22 4.56 -1.67
N ASP A 80 -8.29 5.58 -0.80
CA ASP A 80 -8.23 6.98 -1.21
C ASP A 80 -6.78 7.46 -1.37
N SER A 81 -5.90 6.99 -0.50
CA SER A 81 -4.48 7.35 -0.51
C SER A 81 -3.60 6.23 0.04
N VAL A 82 -2.34 6.24 -0.40
CA VAL A 82 -1.29 5.35 0.08
C VAL A 82 -0.08 6.20 0.47
N GLU A 83 0.53 5.87 1.59
CA GLU A 83 1.74 6.53 2.08
C GLU A 83 2.72 5.47 2.58
N CYS A 84 4.02 5.72 2.37
CA CYS A 84 5.06 4.83 2.85
C CYS A 84 6.08 5.59 3.69
N LYS A 85 6.48 5.02 4.83
CA LYS A 85 7.43 5.64 5.76
C LYS A 85 8.46 4.63 6.24
N THR A 86 9.68 5.07 6.51
CA THR A 86 10.69 4.26 7.22
C THR A 86 10.85 4.71 8.66
N VAL A 87 11.17 3.79 9.57
CA VAL A 87 11.44 4.03 11.00
C VAL A 87 12.89 3.81 11.40
#